data_AF-A0AAE0DH93-F1
#
_entry.id   AF-A0AAE0DH93-F1
#
_cell.length_a   1.000
_cell.length_b   1.000
_cell.length_c   1.000
_cell.angle_alpha   90.00
_cell.angle_beta   90.00
_cell.angle_gamma   90.00
#
_symmetry.space_group_name_H-M   'P 1'
#
loop_
_entity.id
_entity.type
_entity.pdbx_description
1 polymer ?
#
loop_
_entity_poly.entity_id
_entity_poly.type
_entity_poly.pdbx_seq_one_letter_code
_entity_poly.pdbx_strand_id
1 'polypeptide(L)'
;MDTMDEGIRKMIQDGHKHYGNIFLEIEKASKLLEVTAKELNERQNQLQQRETQFEAERAKFNKRKRMIEKEALDGKAFMLERKLKAKTLLELEIDSLRFDIQEMERKENSEMIDGEDGNLENPKNKCGDVQNQVIGAWNEMNEYIVLNERNVTPLSGCTSGYKRIMITVERSAQCHKRAKSKLDAQEKELKKREKHLLYQQAQNETEKKELHDARRMLDRENLKQKKAAEEVSMLAENQRKEKEKLDREIIELQKKLDTKQALELEMEHMRGALQVMKHIEEEDMEVKKKTESIQKDLKEKEEEYEEMEELRQALIIREEKINDELQDARKVLISSRNLREGSSRSIIGVKIVGALDNKPFRSVMNQKFPREEADVKAVELSSLWEDYLRDPSWHPFRIITDNKEIARYYF
;
A
#
# COMPACT_ATOMS: atom_id res chain seq x y z
N MET A 1 -39.54 -41.94 91.05
CA MET A 1 -39.47 -40.74 90.19
C MET A 1 -38.08 -40.61 89.56
N ASP A 2 -37.05 -41.06 90.26
CA ASP A 2 -35.63 -40.79 90.01
C ASP A 2 -35.11 -41.34 88.67
N THR A 3 -35.66 -42.47 88.20
CA THR A 3 -35.33 -43.05 86.88
C THR A 3 -35.78 -42.19 85.70
N MET A 4 -36.85 -41.42 85.84
CA MET A 4 -37.37 -40.55 84.78
C MET A 4 -36.53 -39.27 84.68
N ASP A 5 -36.10 -38.74 85.82
CA ASP A 5 -35.21 -37.58 85.94
C ASP A 5 -33.81 -37.89 85.38
N GLU A 6 -33.31 -39.11 85.58
CA GLU A 6 -32.02 -39.55 85.03
C GLU A 6 -32.05 -39.74 83.49
N GLY A 7 -33.17 -40.25 82.94
CA GLY A 7 -33.37 -40.30 81.48
C GLY A 7 -33.35 -38.91 80.84
N ILE A 8 -33.96 -37.92 81.50
CA ILE A 8 -33.95 -36.52 81.06
C ILE A 8 -32.53 -35.92 81.15
N ARG A 9 -31.79 -36.16 82.24
CA ARG A 9 -30.38 -35.74 82.37
C ARG A 9 -29.51 -36.28 81.23
N LYS A 10 -29.64 -37.56 80.91
CA LYS A 10 -28.89 -38.20 79.82
C LYS A 10 -29.22 -37.61 78.45
N MET A 11 -30.51 -37.43 78.14
CA MET A 11 -30.93 -36.76 76.89
C MET A 11 -30.35 -35.34 76.75
N ILE A 12 -30.28 -34.58 77.85
CA ILE A 12 -29.70 -33.22 77.85
C ILE A 12 -28.19 -33.28 77.59
N GLN A 13 -27.46 -34.23 78.19
CA GLN A 13 -26.04 -34.42 77.95
C GLN A 13 -25.73 -34.85 76.50
N ASP A 14 -26.46 -35.84 75.97
CA ASP A 14 -26.32 -36.30 74.58
C ASP A 14 -26.68 -35.18 73.58
N GLY A 15 -27.72 -34.39 73.89
CA GLY A 15 -28.06 -33.17 73.16
C GLY A 15 -26.92 -32.15 73.16
N HIS A 16 -26.40 -31.76 74.33
CA HIS A 16 -25.26 -30.83 74.43
C HIS A 16 -24.03 -31.32 73.65
N LYS A 17 -23.73 -32.63 73.69
CA LYS A 17 -22.64 -33.24 72.92
C LYS A 17 -22.88 -33.15 71.41
N HIS A 18 -24.10 -33.42 70.96
CA HIS A 18 -24.49 -33.29 69.55
C HIS A 18 -24.37 -31.84 69.04
N TYR A 19 -24.86 -30.85 69.81
CA TYR A 19 -24.73 -29.44 69.44
C TYR A 19 -23.30 -28.92 69.52
N GLY A 20 -22.49 -29.39 70.48
CA GLY A 20 -21.06 -29.09 70.53
C GLY A 20 -20.34 -29.56 69.26
N ASN A 21 -20.64 -30.76 68.77
CA ASN A 21 -20.10 -31.28 67.52
C ASN A 21 -20.54 -30.46 66.31
N ILE A 22 -21.84 -30.15 66.19
CA ILE A 22 -22.37 -29.31 65.10
C ILE A 22 -21.74 -27.92 65.10
N PHE A 23 -21.60 -27.30 66.28
CA PHE A 23 -20.95 -25.99 66.41
C PHE A 23 -19.49 -26.04 65.94
N LEU A 24 -18.74 -27.08 66.34
CA LEU A 24 -17.36 -27.28 65.92
C LEU A 24 -17.23 -27.51 64.40
N GLU A 25 -18.17 -28.21 63.77
CA GLU A 25 -18.21 -28.37 62.31
C GLU A 25 -18.55 -27.07 61.59
N ILE A 26 -19.51 -26.29 62.10
CA ILE A 26 -19.85 -24.96 61.59
C ILE A 26 -18.64 -24.03 61.70
N GLU A 27 -17.91 -24.04 62.81
CA GLU A 27 -16.71 -23.21 63.02
C GLU A 27 -15.58 -23.59 62.04
N LYS A 28 -15.34 -24.89 61.83
CA LYS A 28 -14.40 -25.39 60.80
C LYS A 28 -14.82 -24.95 59.40
N ALA A 29 -16.11 -25.04 59.08
CA ALA A 29 -16.65 -24.60 57.80
C ALA A 29 -16.53 -23.07 57.60
N SER A 30 -16.76 -22.26 58.64
CA SER A 30 -16.51 -20.80 58.61
C SER A 30 -15.05 -20.49 58.31
N LYS A 31 -14.11 -21.15 59.00
CA LYS A 31 -12.67 -20.96 58.79
C LYS A 31 -12.23 -21.32 57.37
N LEU A 32 -12.73 -22.42 56.81
CA LEU A 32 -12.48 -22.79 55.41
C LEU A 32 -13.08 -21.79 54.41
N LEU A 33 -14.32 -21.32 54.65
CA LEU A 33 -14.93 -20.28 53.82
C LEU A 33 -14.13 -18.97 53.86
N GLU A 34 -13.61 -18.58 55.02
CA GLU A 34 -12.79 -17.38 55.15
C GLU A 34 -11.45 -17.48 54.38
N VAL A 35 -10.79 -18.64 54.40
CA VAL A 35 -9.58 -18.89 53.59
C VAL A 35 -9.91 -18.83 52.10
N THR A 36 -10.93 -19.56 51.62
CA THR A 36 -11.29 -19.53 50.19
C THR A 36 -11.74 -18.13 49.72
N ALA A 37 -12.36 -17.32 50.58
CA ALA A 37 -12.70 -15.95 50.26
C ALA A 37 -11.45 -15.05 50.11
N LYS A 38 -10.42 -15.26 50.93
CA LYS A 38 -9.12 -14.57 50.80
C LYS A 38 -8.41 -14.96 49.50
N GLU A 39 -8.32 -16.26 49.20
CA GLU A 39 -7.73 -16.77 47.95
C GLU A 39 -8.45 -16.23 46.70
N LEU A 40 -9.79 -16.20 46.70
CA LEU A 40 -10.57 -15.64 45.59
C LEU A 40 -10.36 -14.12 45.44
N ASN A 41 -10.24 -13.38 46.54
CA ASN A 41 -9.96 -11.95 46.52
C ASN A 41 -8.54 -11.65 46.00
N GLU A 42 -7.54 -12.43 46.41
CA GLU A 42 -6.18 -12.35 45.85
C GLU A 42 -6.15 -12.66 44.36
N ARG A 43 -6.83 -13.72 43.92
CA ARG A 43 -6.95 -14.08 42.49
C ARG A 43 -7.67 -12.99 41.70
N GLN A 44 -8.71 -12.37 42.25
CA GLN A 44 -9.39 -11.22 41.64
C GLN A 44 -8.44 -10.03 41.47
N ASN A 45 -7.65 -9.68 42.49
CA ASN A 45 -6.67 -8.61 42.42
C ASN A 45 -5.58 -8.89 41.37
N GLN A 46 -5.07 -10.13 41.29
CA GLN A 46 -4.11 -10.54 40.27
C GLN A 46 -4.69 -10.46 38.85
N LEU A 47 -5.97 -10.83 38.67
CA LEU A 47 -6.65 -10.71 37.38
C LEU A 47 -6.86 -9.25 36.98
N GLN A 48 -7.25 -8.37 37.90
CA GLN A 48 -7.36 -6.92 37.63
C GLN A 48 -6.00 -6.28 37.27
N GLN A 49 -4.92 -6.69 37.93
CA GLN A 49 -3.56 -6.25 37.56
C GLN A 49 -3.16 -6.74 36.16
N ARG A 50 -3.55 -7.96 35.77
CA ARG A 50 -3.33 -8.46 34.41
C ARG A 50 -4.20 -7.76 33.38
N GLU A 51 -5.48 -7.54 33.65
CA GLU A 51 -6.41 -6.81 32.78
C GLU A 51 -5.89 -5.40 32.49
N THR A 52 -5.50 -4.63 33.52
CA THR A 52 -4.93 -3.29 33.36
C THR A 52 -3.59 -3.30 32.61
N GLN A 53 -2.75 -4.32 32.79
CA GLN A 53 -1.54 -4.52 31.96
C GLN A 53 -1.87 -4.79 30.49
N PHE A 54 -2.85 -5.65 30.20
CA PHE A 54 -3.28 -5.94 28.82
C PHE A 54 -3.92 -4.73 28.15
N GLU A 55 -4.73 -3.94 28.86
CA GLU A 55 -5.28 -2.68 28.35
C GLU A 55 -4.16 -1.67 28.03
N ALA A 56 -3.16 -1.54 28.90
CA ALA A 56 -2.00 -0.69 28.67
C ALA A 56 -1.14 -1.16 27.47
N GLU A 57 -0.94 -2.47 27.29
CA GLU A 57 -0.31 -3.02 26.09
C GLU A 57 -1.13 -2.76 24.83
N ARG A 58 -2.45 -2.99 24.88
CA ARG A 58 -3.36 -2.76 23.75
C ARG A 58 -3.40 -1.28 23.36
N ALA A 59 -3.35 -0.36 24.33
CA ALA A 59 -3.24 1.07 24.08
C ALA A 59 -1.89 1.44 23.41
N LYS A 60 -0.77 0.88 23.89
CA LYS A 60 0.57 1.06 23.26
C LYS A 60 0.60 0.52 21.83
N PHE A 61 0.02 -0.65 21.60
CA PHE A 61 -0.10 -1.29 20.29
C PHE A 61 -0.97 -0.47 19.33
N ASN A 62 -2.17 -0.06 19.76
CA ASN A 62 -3.05 0.81 18.97
C ASN A 62 -2.38 2.15 18.63
N LYS A 63 -1.60 2.74 19.55
CA LYS A 63 -0.80 3.94 19.27
C LYS A 63 0.25 3.67 18.18
N ARG A 64 0.99 2.55 18.25
CA ARG A 64 1.97 2.16 17.20
C ARG A 64 1.29 1.92 15.85
N LYS A 65 0.14 1.22 15.82
CA LYS A 65 -0.66 0.99 14.61
C LYS A 65 -1.05 2.31 13.95
N ARG A 66 -1.59 3.28 14.72
CA ARG A 66 -1.91 4.63 14.21
C ARG A 66 -0.69 5.39 13.67
N MET A 67 0.49 5.22 14.25
CA MET A 67 1.71 5.85 13.71
C MET A 67 2.10 5.24 12.36
N ILE A 68 2.06 3.91 12.22
CA ILE A 68 2.35 3.23 10.93
C ILE A 68 1.30 3.58 9.87
N GLU A 69 0.03 3.63 10.23
CA GLU A 69 -1.06 4.09 9.35
C GLU A 69 -0.84 5.54 8.91
N LYS A 70 -0.41 6.42 9.83
CA LYS A 70 -0.07 7.80 9.51
C LYS A 70 1.15 7.90 8.59
N GLU A 71 2.26 7.19 8.87
CA GLU A 71 3.44 7.13 8.01
C GLU A 71 3.08 6.68 6.57
N ALA A 72 2.19 5.69 6.44
CA ALA A 72 1.70 5.21 5.14
C ALA A 72 0.78 6.24 4.43
N LEU A 73 -0.03 7.00 5.18
CA LEU A 73 -0.84 8.10 4.63
C LEU A 73 0.02 9.31 4.23
N ASP A 74 0.99 9.70 5.06
CA ASP A 74 1.94 10.78 4.78
C ASP A 74 2.78 10.44 3.52
N GLY A 75 3.22 9.19 3.37
CA GLY A 75 3.89 8.70 2.15
C GLY A 75 2.98 8.71 0.91
N LYS A 76 1.69 8.34 1.05
CA LYS A 76 0.70 8.48 -0.04
C LYS A 76 0.43 9.94 -0.38
N ALA A 77 0.35 10.82 0.62
CA ALA A 77 0.14 12.25 0.45
C ALA A 77 1.31 12.89 -0.30
N PHE A 78 2.56 12.56 0.05
CA PHE A 78 3.74 13.00 -0.70
C PHE A 78 3.71 12.55 -2.17
N MET A 79 3.32 11.31 -2.45
CA MET A 79 3.15 10.80 -3.81
C MET A 79 2.00 11.49 -4.57
N LEU A 80 0.90 11.81 -3.88
CA LEU A 80 -0.21 12.58 -4.44
C LEU A 80 0.16 14.03 -4.69
N GLU A 81 0.93 14.67 -3.81
CA GLU A 81 1.43 16.04 -3.98
C GLU A 81 2.38 16.12 -5.18
N ARG A 82 3.27 15.12 -5.36
CA ARG A 82 4.12 15.03 -6.54
C ARG A 82 3.30 14.83 -7.83
N LYS A 83 2.26 13.99 -7.79
CA LYS A 83 1.32 13.82 -8.92
C LYS A 83 0.51 15.10 -9.18
N LEU A 84 0.11 15.82 -8.14
CA LEU A 84 -0.63 17.07 -8.24
C LEU A 84 0.25 18.15 -8.86
N LYS A 85 1.53 18.27 -8.45
CA LYS A 85 2.50 19.20 -9.08
C LYS A 85 2.71 18.89 -10.56
N ALA A 86 2.80 17.62 -10.94
CA ALA A 86 2.85 17.22 -12.35
C ALA A 86 1.53 17.53 -13.09
N LYS A 87 0.38 17.30 -12.44
CA LYS A 87 -0.94 17.65 -12.98
C LYS A 87 -1.10 19.16 -13.16
N THR A 88 -0.67 19.99 -12.22
CA THR A 88 -0.75 21.46 -12.35
C THR A 88 0.20 22.00 -13.41
N LEU A 89 1.34 21.37 -13.66
CA LEU A 89 2.20 21.73 -14.79
C LEU A 89 1.51 21.42 -16.12
N LEU A 90 0.92 20.23 -16.24
CA LEU A 90 0.11 19.86 -17.41
C LEU A 90 -1.16 20.71 -17.55
N GLU A 91 -1.78 21.14 -16.45
CA GLU A 91 -2.94 22.04 -16.47
C GLU A 91 -2.54 23.45 -16.89
N LEU A 92 -1.39 23.97 -16.47
CA LEU A 92 -0.86 25.25 -16.98
C LEU A 92 -0.53 25.17 -18.49
N GLU A 93 -0.02 24.03 -18.95
CA GLU A 93 0.28 23.79 -20.37
C GLU A 93 -1.01 23.61 -21.20
N ILE A 94 -1.99 22.87 -20.68
CA ILE A 94 -3.34 22.75 -21.24
C ILE A 94 -4.07 24.10 -21.22
N ASP A 95 -3.90 24.92 -20.18
CA ASP A 95 -4.55 26.23 -20.08
C ASP A 95 -3.84 27.29 -20.92
N SER A 96 -2.55 27.14 -21.23
CA SER A 96 -1.88 27.90 -22.30
C SER A 96 -2.49 27.53 -23.65
N LEU A 97 -2.55 26.23 -23.99
CA LEU A 97 -3.17 25.77 -25.23
C LEU A 97 -4.66 26.13 -25.31
N ARG A 98 -5.38 26.08 -24.18
CA ARG A 98 -6.78 26.51 -24.07
C ARG A 98 -6.90 28.02 -24.21
N PHE A 99 -5.94 28.81 -23.73
CA PHE A 99 -5.91 30.25 -23.95
C PHE A 99 -5.72 30.55 -25.44
N ASP A 100 -4.79 29.85 -26.11
CA ASP A 100 -4.57 29.98 -27.56
C ASP A 100 -5.84 29.59 -28.35
N ILE A 101 -6.46 28.46 -28.01
CA ILE A 101 -7.74 28.00 -28.58
C ILE A 101 -8.86 29.01 -28.27
N GLN A 102 -8.94 29.53 -27.04
CA GLN A 102 -9.98 30.47 -26.64
C GLN A 102 -9.75 31.88 -27.19
N GLU A 103 -8.53 32.25 -27.61
CA GLU A 103 -8.27 33.45 -28.41
C GLU A 103 -8.73 33.27 -29.86
N MET A 104 -8.72 32.04 -30.38
CA MET A 104 -9.39 31.71 -31.65
C MET A 104 -10.93 31.70 -31.47
N GLU A 105 -11.45 31.00 -30.47
CA GLU A 105 -12.90 30.90 -30.22
C GLU A 105 -13.53 32.23 -29.76
N ARG A 106 -12.80 33.15 -29.11
CA ARG A 106 -13.30 34.52 -28.85
C ARG A 106 -13.40 35.38 -30.10
N LYS A 107 -12.73 35.02 -31.19
CA LYS A 107 -12.95 35.64 -32.51
C LYS A 107 -14.23 35.11 -33.18
N GLU A 108 -14.74 33.95 -32.76
CA GLU A 108 -16.00 33.37 -33.24
C GLU A 108 -17.20 33.68 -32.33
N ASN A 109 -17.06 33.55 -31.01
CA ASN A 109 -18.16 33.58 -30.04
C ASN A 109 -18.29 34.93 -29.30
N SER A 110 -18.27 36.05 -30.03
CA SER A 110 -18.65 37.36 -29.47
C SER A 110 -20.18 37.59 -29.41
N GLU A 111 -20.97 36.52 -29.51
CA GLU A 111 -22.44 36.54 -29.48
C GLU A 111 -23.02 35.85 -28.22
N MET A 112 -23.83 36.62 -27.46
CA MET A 112 -24.86 36.18 -26.48
C MET A 112 -24.45 35.60 -25.10
N ILE A 113 -23.90 36.49 -24.25
CA ILE A 113 -24.51 37.06 -23.01
C ILE A 113 -25.74 36.37 -22.34
N ASP A 114 -25.62 36.22 -21.00
CA ASP A 114 -26.59 36.16 -19.86
C ASP A 114 -27.76 35.13 -19.82
N GLY A 115 -28.24 34.65 -18.65
CA GLY A 115 -27.81 34.83 -17.24
C GLY A 115 -28.87 34.34 -16.22
N GLU A 116 -28.45 34.07 -14.96
CA GLU A 116 -29.24 34.13 -13.69
C GLU A 116 -30.50 33.18 -13.54
N ASP A 117 -31.10 32.83 -12.38
CA ASP A 117 -30.80 32.99 -10.94
C ASP A 117 -31.56 31.95 -10.05
N GLY A 118 -31.39 31.97 -8.72
CA GLY A 118 -32.57 31.97 -7.81
C GLY A 118 -33.07 30.70 -7.06
N ASN A 119 -32.30 30.20 -6.08
CA ASN A 119 -32.58 29.99 -4.63
C ASN A 119 -34.02 29.77 -4.01
N LEU A 120 -34.05 29.40 -2.70
CA LEU A 120 -35.14 29.53 -1.67
C LEU A 120 -36.27 28.45 -1.57
N GLU A 121 -36.88 28.10 -0.41
CA GLU A 121 -36.50 28.15 1.02
C GLU A 121 -37.49 27.35 1.94
N ASN A 122 -36.94 26.60 2.93
CA ASN A 122 -37.34 26.24 4.32
C ASN A 122 -38.83 26.39 4.89
N PRO A 123 -39.15 26.37 6.24
CA PRO A 123 -40.08 25.36 6.81
C PRO A 123 -41.20 25.93 7.74
N LYS A 124 -41.88 25.05 8.54
CA LYS A 124 -42.53 25.25 9.91
C LYS A 124 -43.70 24.22 10.10
N ASN A 125 -44.24 23.87 11.29
CA ASN A 125 -43.99 24.20 12.71
C ASN A 125 -44.62 23.16 13.68
N LYS A 126 -44.08 23.09 14.92
CA LYS A 126 -44.72 22.91 16.25
C LYS A 126 -46.14 22.31 16.40
N CYS A 127 -46.29 21.32 17.28
CA CYS A 127 -46.80 21.40 18.69
C CYS A 127 -46.89 19.95 19.23
N GLY A 128 -46.64 19.59 20.49
CA GLY A 128 -46.52 20.40 21.69
C GLY A 128 -47.79 20.34 22.54
N ASP A 129 -48.17 19.16 23.06
CA ASP A 129 -49.21 19.11 24.10
C ASP A 129 -49.22 17.85 25.00
N VAL A 130 -49.53 18.10 26.27
CA VAL A 130 -50.02 17.17 27.30
C VAL A 130 -49.12 15.97 27.67
N GLN A 131 -47.87 16.30 27.95
CA GLN A 131 -46.97 15.58 28.87
C GLN A 131 -47.45 15.64 30.36
N ASN A 132 -48.77 15.74 30.61
CA ASN A 132 -49.36 16.08 31.91
C ASN A 132 -50.37 15.03 32.45
N GLN A 133 -50.46 13.83 31.84
CA GLN A 133 -51.41 12.78 32.26
C GLN A 133 -50.83 11.66 33.14
N VAL A 134 -49.51 11.59 33.35
CA VAL A 134 -48.85 10.41 33.98
C VAL A 134 -48.51 10.60 35.47
N ILE A 135 -48.55 11.84 35.98
CA ILE A 135 -48.11 12.15 37.36
C ILE A 135 -49.22 11.94 38.42
N GLY A 136 -50.49 11.87 38.01
CA GLY A 136 -51.60 11.61 38.94
C GLY A 136 -51.66 10.17 39.48
N ALA A 137 -51.22 9.18 38.69
CA ALA A 137 -51.38 7.75 38.98
C ALA A 137 -50.43 7.19 40.06
N TRP A 138 -49.57 8.03 40.66
CA TRP A 138 -48.53 7.57 41.60
C TRP A 138 -48.87 7.81 43.08
N ASN A 139 -49.86 8.66 43.39
CA ASN A 139 -50.17 9.08 44.76
C ASN A 139 -51.33 8.33 45.43
N GLU A 140 -52.00 7.40 44.74
CA GLU A 140 -53.16 6.65 45.27
C GLU A 140 -52.79 5.29 45.90
N MET A 141 -51.52 4.88 45.89
CA MET A 141 -51.09 3.52 46.28
C MET A 141 -50.46 3.43 47.69
N ASN A 142 -50.64 4.45 48.55
CA ASN A 142 -49.82 4.62 49.76
C ASN A 142 -50.59 4.80 51.08
N GLU A 143 -51.79 4.22 51.19
CA GLU A 143 -52.57 4.20 52.41
C GLU A 143 -53.28 2.84 52.56
N TYR A 144 -52.82 1.97 53.49
CA TYR A 144 -53.64 1.12 54.39
C TYR A 144 -52.80 0.21 55.33
N ILE A 145 -52.65 0.67 56.59
CA ILE A 145 -52.75 -0.09 57.88
C ILE A 145 -51.58 -0.97 58.44
N VAL A 146 -51.38 -0.82 59.76
CA VAL A 146 -50.45 -1.45 60.74
C VAL A 146 -51.25 -1.82 62.04
N LEU A 147 -50.69 -2.62 62.99
CA LEU A 147 -51.08 -2.96 64.43
C LEU A 147 -51.37 -4.49 64.70
N ASN A 148 -51.23 -5.13 65.90
CA ASN A 148 -50.38 -4.93 67.12
C ASN A 148 -50.25 -6.17 68.09
N GLU A 149 -49.04 -6.43 68.60
CA GLU A 149 -48.58 -6.67 70.02
C GLU A 149 -48.99 -7.82 71.03
N ARG A 150 -47.93 -8.48 71.61
CA ARG A 150 -47.69 -8.99 73.04
C ARG A 150 -48.36 -10.32 73.53
N ASN A 151 -47.96 -11.11 74.58
CA ASN A 151 -46.76 -11.27 75.49
C ASN A 151 -46.78 -12.63 76.33
N VAL A 152 -45.86 -12.81 77.32
CA VAL A 152 -45.87 -13.72 78.55
C VAL A 152 -45.09 -15.09 78.55
N THR A 153 -44.65 -15.60 79.74
CA THR A 153 -43.83 -16.84 80.02
C THR A 153 -44.02 -17.41 81.46
N PRO A 154 -43.79 -18.72 81.79
CA PRO A 154 -42.48 -19.21 82.33
C PRO A 154 -42.16 -20.72 82.08
N LEU A 155 -41.11 -21.28 82.73
CA LEU A 155 -40.47 -22.62 82.55
C LEU A 155 -39.90 -22.88 81.13
N SER A 156 -40.36 -22.10 80.16
CA SER A 156 -39.77 -21.88 78.86
C SER A 156 -38.33 -21.38 78.87
N GLY A 157 -37.67 -21.08 80.00
CA GLY A 157 -36.32 -20.50 80.04
C GLY A 157 -35.26 -21.32 79.27
N CYS A 158 -35.04 -22.56 79.68
CA CYS A 158 -34.10 -23.47 78.99
C CYS A 158 -34.61 -23.88 77.61
N THR A 159 -35.92 -24.11 77.45
CA THR A 159 -36.53 -24.48 76.16
C THR A 159 -36.52 -23.33 75.14
N SER A 160 -36.53 -22.08 75.60
CA SER A 160 -36.43 -20.84 74.82
C SER A 160 -34.97 -20.54 74.51
N GLY A 161 -34.05 -20.74 75.46
CA GLY A 161 -32.61 -20.72 75.21
C GLY A 161 -32.24 -21.74 74.12
N TYR A 162 -32.69 -22.99 74.27
CA TYR A 162 -32.53 -24.06 73.29
C TYR A 162 -33.15 -23.72 71.92
N LYS A 163 -34.43 -23.28 71.87
CA LYS A 163 -35.07 -22.82 70.62
C LYS A 163 -34.32 -21.64 69.99
N ARG A 164 -33.82 -20.69 70.79
CA ARG A 164 -33.05 -19.53 70.32
C ARG A 164 -31.71 -19.96 69.74
N ILE A 165 -31.00 -20.89 70.39
CA ILE A 165 -29.75 -21.49 69.89
C ILE A 165 -30.02 -22.24 68.59
N MET A 166 -31.04 -23.09 68.52
CA MET A 166 -31.45 -23.78 67.29
C MET A 166 -31.74 -22.81 66.14
N ILE A 167 -32.59 -21.80 66.36
CA ILE A 167 -32.90 -20.76 65.36
C ILE A 167 -31.64 -20.00 64.94
N THR A 168 -30.68 -19.80 65.85
CA THR A 168 -29.41 -19.10 65.53
C THR A 168 -28.48 -19.99 64.71
N VAL A 169 -28.39 -21.29 65.03
CA VAL A 169 -27.62 -22.28 64.29
C VAL A 169 -28.21 -22.49 62.88
N GLU A 170 -29.54 -22.59 62.75
CA GLU A 170 -30.24 -22.69 61.46
C GLU A 170 -30.02 -21.44 60.60
N ARG A 171 -30.15 -20.24 61.18
CA ARG A 171 -29.86 -18.97 60.50
C ARG A 171 -28.39 -18.89 60.07
N SER A 172 -27.45 -19.31 60.92
CA SER A 172 -26.02 -19.37 60.59
C SER A 172 -25.74 -20.33 59.44
N ALA A 173 -26.28 -21.55 59.49
CA ALA A 173 -26.17 -22.54 58.42
C ALA A 173 -26.79 -22.03 57.09
N GLN A 174 -27.94 -21.34 57.16
CA GLN A 174 -28.56 -20.74 55.97
C GLN A 174 -27.74 -19.56 55.43
N CYS A 175 -27.11 -18.75 56.29
CA CYS A 175 -26.15 -17.73 55.88
C CYS A 175 -24.90 -18.33 55.22
N HIS A 176 -24.31 -19.40 55.78
CA HIS A 176 -23.19 -20.12 55.14
C HIS A 176 -23.60 -20.71 53.78
N LYS A 177 -24.80 -21.29 53.65
CA LYS A 177 -25.31 -21.80 52.37
C LYS A 177 -25.46 -20.68 51.33
N ARG A 178 -25.94 -19.50 51.73
CA ARG A 178 -26.02 -18.30 50.88
C ARG A 178 -24.63 -17.76 50.51
N ALA A 179 -23.70 -17.70 51.45
CA ALA A 179 -22.32 -17.27 51.21
C ALA A 179 -21.60 -18.20 50.23
N LYS A 180 -21.64 -19.52 50.46
CA LYS A 180 -21.10 -20.53 49.54
C LYS A 180 -21.68 -20.40 48.14
N SER A 181 -23.00 -20.26 48.02
CA SER A 181 -23.66 -20.10 46.71
C SER A 181 -23.20 -18.83 45.95
N LYS A 182 -22.81 -17.76 46.67
CA LYS A 182 -22.23 -16.55 46.07
C LYS A 182 -20.78 -16.79 45.62
N LEU A 183 -19.97 -17.48 46.42
CA LEU A 183 -18.59 -17.84 46.05
C LEU A 183 -18.57 -18.78 44.84
N ASP A 184 -19.43 -19.81 44.81
CA ASP A 184 -19.58 -20.73 43.68
C ASP A 184 -20.01 -19.99 42.39
N ALA A 185 -20.77 -18.90 42.51
CA ALA A 185 -21.15 -18.05 41.38
C ALA A 185 -20.00 -17.14 40.92
N GLN A 186 -19.25 -16.54 41.85
CA GLN A 186 -18.05 -15.75 41.54
C GLN A 186 -16.96 -16.61 40.89
N GLU A 187 -16.72 -17.83 41.37
CA GLU A 187 -15.75 -18.76 40.80
C GLU A 187 -16.09 -19.13 39.35
N LYS A 188 -17.38 -19.36 39.05
CA LYS A 188 -17.86 -19.61 37.67
C LYS A 188 -17.67 -18.40 36.77
N GLU A 189 -17.87 -17.19 37.29
CA GLU A 189 -17.67 -15.95 36.55
C GLU A 189 -16.18 -15.67 36.28
N LEU A 190 -15.30 -15.86 37.28
CA LEU A 190 -13.84 -15.79 37.10
C LEU A 190 -13.36 -16.81 36.07
N LYS A 191 -13.85 -18.06 36.12
CA LYS A 191 -13.54 -19.10 35.11
C LYS A 191 -13.97 -18.73 33.69
N LYS A 192 -15.04 -17.94 33.50
CA LYS A 192 -15.40 -17.40 32.17
C LYS A 192 -14.44 -16.30 31.73
N ARG A 193 -14.10 -15.37 32.63
CA ARG A 193 -13.16 -14.27 32.34
C ARG A 193 -11.77 -14.79 32.01
N GLU A 194 -11.26 -15.77 32.75
CA GLU A 194 -9.98 -16.44 32.45
C GLU A 194 -9.96 -17.05 31.03
N LYS A 195 -11.02 -17.75 30.62
CA LYS A 195 -11.14 -18.28 29.26
C LYS A 195 -11.18 -17.19 28.19
N HIS A 196 -11.91 -16.10 28.45
CA HIS A 196 -12.00 -14.95 27.55
C HIS A 196 -10.65 -14.22 27.40
N LEU A 197 -9.91 -14.05 28.50
CA LEU A 197 -8.56 -13.47 28.48
C LEU A 197 -7.57 -14.34 27.70
N LEU A 198 -7.60 -15.67 27.88
CA LEU A 198 -6.78 -16.60 27.10
C LEU A 198 -7.09 -16.53 25.59
N TYR A 199 -8.37 -16.45 25.22
CA TYR A 199 -8.78 -16.27 23.83
C TYR A 199 -8.25 -14.95 23.24
N GLN A 200 -8.40 -13.83 23.98
CA GLN A 200 -7.87 -12.54 23.56
C GLN A 200 -6.34 -12.51 23.47
N GLN A 201 -5.62 -13.19 24.37
CA GLN A 201 -4.16 -13.33 24.28
C GLN A 201 -3.75 -14.06 23.00
N ALA A 202 -4.36 -15.21 22.69
CA ALA A 202 -4.09 -15.96 21.47
C ALA A 202 -4.38 -15.13 20.20
N GLN A 203 -5.48 -14.38 20.17
CA GLN A 203 -5.79 -13.47 19.07
C GLN A 203 -4.73 -12.35 18.94
N ASN A 204 -4.38 -11.69 20.05
CA ASN A 204 -3.36 -10.62 20.06
C ASN A 204 -1.97 -11.13 19.62
N GLU A 205 -1.60 -12.38 19.95
CA GLU A 205 -0.36 -12.99 19.47
C GLU A 205 -0.38 -13.25 17.96
N THR A 206 -1.51 -13.66 17.41
CA THR A 206 -1.71 -13.85 15.97
C THR A 206 -1.62 -12.50 15.24
N GLU A 207 -2.36 -11.48 15.69
CA GLU A 207 -2.29 -10.12 15.14
C GLU A 207 -0.88 -9.51 15.22
N LYS A 208 -0.13 -9.78 16.31
CA LYS A 208 1.29 -9.38 16.45
C LYS A 208 2.19 -10.06 15.39
N LYS A 209 1.96 -11.34 15.06
CA LYS A 209 2.72 -12.09 14.04
C LYS A 209 2.39 -11.58 12.62
N GLU A 210 1.11 -11.42 12.32
CA GLU A 210 0.64 -10.91 11.02
C GLU A 210 1.21 -9.52 10.72
N LEU A 211 1.20 -8.60 11.70
CA LEU A 211 1.81 -7.28 11.53
C LEU A 211 3.33 -7.31 11.36
N HIS A 212 4.02 -8.22 12.05
CA HIS A 212 5.46 -8.39 11.88
C HIS A 212 5.81 -8.85 10.46
N ASP A 213 5.05 -9.81 9.94
CA ASP A 213 5.27 -10.34 8.59
C ASP A 213 4.85 -9.35 7.51
N ALA A 214 3.74 -8.61 7.71
CA ALA A 214 3.37 -7.48 6.86
C ALA A 214 4.46 -6.39 6.84
N ARG A 215 5.06 -6.07 7.99
CA ARG A 215 6.16 -5.10 8.07
C ARG A 215 7.39 -5.58 7.29
N ARG A 216 7.80 -6.85 7.47
CA ARG A 216 8.88 -7.47 6.69
C ARG A 216 8.62 -7.43 5.18
N MET A 217 7.38 -7.63 4.74
CA MET A 217 7.01 -7.57 3.32
C MET A 217 7.11 -6.13 2.79
N LEU A 218 6.64 -5.14 3.55
CA LEU A 218 6.78 -3.72 3.22
C LEU A 218 8.25 -3.30 3.14
N ASP A 219 9.09 -3.69 4.10
CA ASP A 219 10.51 -3.35 4.12
C ASP A 219 11.27 -3.99 2.93
N ARG A 220 10.88 -5.20 2.50
CA ARG A 220 11.39 -5.83 1.26
C ARG A 220 11.00 -5.05 0.01
N GLU A 221 9.75 -4.58 -0.08
CA GLU A 221 9.27 -3.83 -1.25
C GLU A 221 9.91 -2.44 -1.33
N ASN A 222 10.04 -1.76 -0.18
CA ASN A 222 10.80 -0.51 -0.06
C ASN A 222 12.27 -0.68 -0.51
N LEU A 223 12.91 -1.80 -0.17
CA LEU A 223 14.29 -2.08 -0.61
C LEU A 223 14.38 -2.30 -2.12
N LYS A 224 13.40 -2.98 -2.75
CA LYS A 224 13.34 -3.09 -4.22
C LYS A 224 13.15 -1.72 -4.88
N GLN A 225 12.23 -0.92 -4.37
CA GLN A 225 11.97 0.43 -4.90
C GLN A 225 13.19 1.34 -4.80
N LYS A 226 13.96 1.27 -3.70
CA LYS A 226 15.25 1.98 -3.57
C LYS A 226 16.26 1.55 -4.63
N LYS A 227 16.46 0.24 -4.81
CA LYS A 227 17.38 -0.28 -5.85
C LYS A 227 16.97 0.14 -7.26
N ALA A 228 15.68 0.04 -7.59
CA ALA A 228 15.16 0.50 -8.88
C ALA A 228 15.35 2.02 -9.08
N ALA A 229 15.20 2.83 -8.03
CA ALA A 229 15.47 4.26 -8.09
C ALA A 229 16.96 4.58 -8.25
N GLU A 230 17.85 3.83 -7.59
CA GLU A 230 19.31 3.92 -7.77
C GLU A 230 19.73 3.55 -9.20
N GLU A 231 19.18 2.45 -9.76
CA GLU A 231 19.41 2.02 -11.15
C GLU A 231 18.96 3.08 -12.16
N VAL A 232 17.76 3.66 -11.99
CA VAL A 232 17.25 4.75 -12.83
C VAL A 232 18.10 6.02 -12.70
N SER A 233 18.58 6.35 -11.50
CA SER A 233 19.47 7.49 -11.29
C SER A 233 20.83 7.31 -11.99
N MET A 234 21.39 6.10 -11.97
CA MET A 234 22.63 5.77 -12.68
C MET A 234 22.44 5.82 -14.20
N LEU A 235 21.30 5.34 -14.71
CA LEU A 235 20.97 5.43 -16.14
C LEU A 235 20.85 6.90 -16.60
N ALA A 236 20.14 7.73 -15.84
CA ALA A 236 19.96 9.15 -16.14
C ALA A 236 21.28 9.94 -16.11
N GLU A 237 22.17 9.66 -15.15
CA GLU A 237 23.49 10.27 -15.08
C GLU A 237 24.38 9.87 -16.27
N ASN A 238 24.30 8.61 -16.72
CA ASN A 238 25.01 8.14 -17.91
C ASN A 238 24.47 8.80 -19.19
N GLN A 239 23.15 8.86 -19.36
CA GLN A 239 22.51 9.57 -20.47
C GLN A 239 22.87 11.06 -20.51
N ARG A 240 22.96 11.73 -19.35
CA ARG A 240 23.42 13.13 -19.29
C ARG A 240 24.85 13.26 -19.79
N LYS A 241 25.77 12.37 -19.36
CA LYS A 241 27.18 12.37 -19.80
C LYS A 241 27.35 12.05 -21.28
N GLU A 242 26.52 11.17 -21.85
CA GLU A 242 26.50 10.88 -23.28
C GLU A 242 25.99 12.09 -24.08
N LYS A 243 24.90 12.72 -23.64
CA LYS A 243 24.41 13.96 -24.23
C LYS A 243 25.47 15.08 -24.17
N GLU A 244 26.10 15.30 -23.01
CA GLU A 244 27.19 16.26 -22.84
C GLU A 244 28.41 15.97 -23.75
N LYS A 245 28.61 14.73 -24.22
CA LYS A 245 29.66 14.42 -25.23
C LYS A 245 29.20 14.82 -26.63
N LEU A 246 27.99 14.42 -27.02
CA LEU A 246 27.41 14.78 -28.31
C LEU A 246 27.28 16.31 -28.47
N ASP A 247 26.83 17.02 -27.44
CA ASP A 247 26.73 18.49 -27.44
C ASP A 247 28.12 19.15 -27.66
N ARG A 248 29.21 18.57 -27.12
CA ARG A 248 30.59 19.04 -27.38
C ARG A 248 31.04 18.77 -28.81
N GLU A 249 30.73 17.60 -29.34
CA GLU A 249 31.08 17.20 -30.71
C GLU A 249 30.34 18.07 -31.74
N ILE A 250 29.06 18.37 -31.51
CA ILE A 250 28.26 19.32 -32.30
C ILE A 250 28.91 20.71 -32.30
N ILE A 251 29.34 21.24 -31.15
CA ILE A 251 30.03 22.53 -31.06
C ILE A 251 31.36 22.51 -31.84
N GLU A 252 32.09 21.40 -31.81
CA GLU A 252 33.37 21.27 -32.52
C GLU A 252 33.19 21.16 -34.04
N LEU A 253 32.15 20.45 -34.50
CA LEU A 253 31.75 20.36 -35.90
C LEU A 253 31.21 21.69 -36.42
N GLN A 254 30.41 22.43 -35.63
CA GLN A 254 29.94 23.76 -35.99
C GLN A 254 31.12 24.71 -36.22
N LYS A 255 32.11 24.75 -35.32
CA LYS A 255 33.32 25.56 -35.52
C LYS A 255 34.07 25.20 -36.81
N LYS A 256 34.21 23.91 -37.12
CA LYS A 256 34.85 23.44 -38.37
C LYS A 256 34.05 23.91 -39.60
N LEU A 257 32.72 23.85 -39.54
CA LEU A 257 31.83 24.34 -40.59
C LEU A 257 31.96 25.87 -40.77
N ASP A 258 31.92 26.64 -39.69
CA ASP A 258 32.09 28.09 -39.70
C ASP A 258 33.45 28.47 -40.32
N THR A 259 34.53 27.77 -39.97
CA THR A 259 35.86 28.01 -40.58
C THR A 259 35.90 27.63 -42.07
N LYS A 260 35.19 26.58 -42.50
CA LYS A 260 35.11 26.24 -43.93
C LYS A 260 34.39 27.34 -44.70
N GLN A 261 33.24 27.79 -44.21
CA GLN A 261 32.46 28.86 -44.84
C GLN A 261 33.23 30.17 -44.93
N ALA A 262 34.03 30.52 -43.91
CA ALA A 262 34.90 31.69 -43.95
C ALA A 262 35.97 31.61 -45.06
N LEU A 263 36.65 30.46 -45.19
CA LEU A 263 37.65 30.23 -46.24
C LEU A 263 37.03 30.20 -47.65
N GLU A 264 35.84 29.61 -47.79
CA GLU A 264 35.10 29.54 -49.06
C GLU A 264 34.68 30.95 -49.54
N LEU A 265 34.27 31.84 -48.63
CA LEU A 265 34.02 33.26 -48.92
C LEU A 265 35.30 34.03 -49.27
N GLU A 266 36.43 33.72 -48.62
CA GLU A 266 37.73 34.33 -48.94
C GLU A 266 38.24 33.90 -50.33
N MET A 267 38.08 32.63 -50.70
CA MET A 267 38.38 32.12 -52.04
C MET A 267 37.55 32.81 -53.12
N GLU A 268 36.23 32.95 -52.94
CA GLU A 268 35.38 33.66 -53.91
C GLU A 268 35.72 35.16 -53.99
N HIS A 269 36.09 35.80 -52.88
CA HIS A 269 36.58 37.18 -52.90
C HIS A 269 37.87 37.31 -53.72
N MET A 270 38.83 36.40 -53.54
CA MET A 270 40.08 36.35 -54.30
C MET A 270 39.86 36.08 -55.79
N ARG A 271 38.96 35.15 -56.15
CA ARG A 271 38.53 34.90 -57.54
C ARG A 271 37.93 36.15 -58.18
N GLY A 272 37.02 36.83 -57.48
CA GLY A 272 36.43 38.09 -57.93
C GLY A 272 37.48 39.20 -58.13
N ALA A 273 38.41 39.36 -57.20
CA ALA A 273 39.50 40.35 -57.30
C ALA A 273 40.42 40.07 -58.51
N LEU A 274 40.80 38.81 -58.73
CA LEU A 274 41.58 38.40 -59.91
C LEU A 274 40.82 38.62 -61.23
N GLN A 275 39.50 38.42 -61.25
CA GLN A 275 38.69 38.65 -62.43
C GLN A 275 38.57 40.15 -62.76
N VAL A 276 38.44 41.02 -61.74
CA VAL A 276 38.53 42.48 -61.91
C VAL A 276 39.93 42.89 -62.42
N MET A 277 41.00 42.36 -61.82
CA MET A 277 42.37 42.64 -62.28
C MET A 277 42.63 42.18 -63.72
N LYS A 278 42.02 41.06 -64.17
CA LYS A 278 42.04 40.62 -65.58
C LYS A 278 41.33 41.57 -66.55
N HIS A 279 40.50 42.49 -66.07
CA HIS A 279 39.84 43.51 -66.89
C HIS A 279 40.53 44.88 -66.79
N ILE A 280 41.56 45.01 -65.95
CA ILE A 280 42.47 46.17 -65.90
C ILE A 280 43.67 45.83 -66.79
N GLU A 281 43.52 46.04 -68.08
CA GLU A 281 44.54 45.65 -69.07
C GLU A 281 45.74 46.62 -69.15
N GLU A 282 46.93 46.01 -69.06
CA GLU A 282 48.20 46.33 -69.75
C GLU A 282 49.20 47.39 -69.28
N GLU A 283 48.90 48.42 -68.48
CA GLU A 283 49.91 49.48 -68.22
C GLU A 283 51.01 49.16 -67.17
N ASP A 284 50.85 48.16 -66.29
CA ASP A 284 51.85 47.85 -65.24
C ASP A 284 52.35 46.38 -65.24
N MET A 285 53.60 46.21 -65.70
CA MET A 285 54.32 44.94 -65.76
C MET A 285 54.63 44.31 -64.40
N GLU A 286 54.70 45.09 -63.32
CA GLU A 286 54.95 44.56 -61.98
C GLU A 286 53.66 43.98 -61.37
N VAL A 287 52.52 44.61 -61.63
CA VAL A 287 51.20 44.08 -61.28
C VAL A 287 50.93 42.78 -62.03
N LYS A 288 51.24 42.72 -63.33
CA LYS A 288 51.05 41.51 -64.17
C LYS A 288 51.81 40.28 -63.65
N LYS A 289 53.06 40.45 -63.18
CA LYS A 289 53.81 39.36 -62.55
C LYS A 289 53.25 38.93 -61.20
N LYS A 290 52.72 39.87 -60.39
CA LYS A 290 52.10 39.54 -59.10
C LYS A 290 50.78 38.81 -59.29
N THR A 291 49.95 39.19 -60.28
CA THR A 291 48.72 38.47 -60.60
C THR A 291 49.00 37.09 -61.20
N GLU A 292 50.00 36.94 -62.07
CA GLU A 292 50.45 35.61 -62.55
C GLU A 292 50.90 34.70 -61.41
N SER A 293 51.64 35.21 -60.41
CA SER A 293 52.04 34.45 -59.22
C SER A 293 50.82 34.02 -58.38
N ILE A 294 49.94 34.97 -58.04
CA ILE A 294 48.74 34.68 -57.23
C ILE A 294 47.81 33.71 -57.96
N GLN A 295 47.68 33.82 -59.29
CA GLN A 295 46.87 32.91 -60.09
C GLN A 295 47.48 31.49 -60.15
N LYS A 296 48.81 31.35 -60.07
CA LYS A 296 49.46 30.05 -59.93
C LYS A 296 49.25 29.45 -58.53
N ASP A 297 49.47 30.23 -57.49
CA ASP A 297 49.30 29.76 -56.09
C ASP A 297 47.85 29.38 -55.80
N LEU A 298 46.88 30.13 -56.34
CA LEU A 298 45.46 29.79 -56.28
C LEU A 298 45.16 28.46 -56.99
N LYS A 299 45.75 28.23 -58.16
CA LYS A 299 45.55 26.99 -58.93
C LYS A 299 46.15 25.77 -58.22
N GLU A 300 47.33 25.90 -57.61
CA GLU A 300 47.91 24.84 -56.76
C GLU A 300 47.00 24.56 -55.54
N LYS A 301 46.36 25.58 -54.95
CA LYS A 301 45.39 25.39 -53.86
C LYS A 301 44.06 24.79 -54.29
N GLU A 302 43.59 25.09 -55.50
CA GLU A 302 42.40 24.46 -56.09
C GLU A 302 42.68 22.97 -56.36
N GLU A 303 43.84 22.63 -56.94
CA GLU A 303 44.28 21.25 -57.17
C GLU A 303 44.44 20.46 -55.85
N GLU A 304 45.09 21.03 -54.83
CA GLU A 304 45.18 20.42 -53.48
C GLU A 304 43.80 20.18 -52.84
N TYR A 305 42.84 21.08 -53.03
CA TYR A 305 41.48 20.94 -52.49
C TYR A 305 40.69 19.86 -53.23
N GLU A 306 40.87 19.74 -54.55
CA GLU A 306 40.22 18.74 -55.38
C GLU A 306 40.72 17.33 -55.04
N GLU A 307 42.05 17.14 -54.86
CA GLU A 307 42.63 15.88 -54.33
C GLU A 307 42.09 15.53 -52.92
N MET A 308 41.90 16.53 -52.05
CA MET A 308 41.35 16.36 -50.71
C MET A 308 39.88 15.91 -50.72
N GLU A 309 39.05 16.47 -51.59
CA GLU A 309 37.64 16.09 -51.71
C GLU A 309 37.48 14.72 -52.41
N GLU A 310 38.34 14.38 -53.38
CA GLU A 310 38.44 13.01 -53.94
C GLU A 310 38.79 11.98 -52.86
N LEU A 311 39.82 12.25 -52.04
CA LEU A 311 40.21 11.39 -50.93
C LEU A 311 39.06 11.22 -49.92
N ARG A 312 38.36 12.31 -49.58
CA ARG A 312 37.19 12.29 -48.71
C ARG A 312 36.06 11.43 -49.27
N GLN A 313 35.74 11.57 -50.56
CA GLN A 313 34.70 10.78 -51.21
C GLN A 313 35.08 9.29 -51.27
N ALA A 314 36.35 8.96 -51.51
CA ALA A 314 36.86 7.60 -51.47
C ALA A 314 36.77 6.98 -50.06
N LEU A 315 36.97 7.77 -49.00
CA LEU A 315 36.81 7.32 -47.61
C LEU A 315 35.35 7.05 -47.27
N ILE A 316 34.40 7.91 -47.68
CA ILE A 316 32.95 7.70 -47.47
C ILE A 316 32.51 6.37 -48.11
N ILE A 317 32.83 6.16 -49.40
CA ILE A 317 32.49 4.93 -50.13
C ILE A 317 33.10 3.68 -49.47
N ARG A 318 34.26 3.82 -48.81
CA ARG A 318 34.91 2.73 -48.09
C ARG A 318 34.24 2.44 -46.74
N GLU A 319 33.84 3.48 -46.01
CA GLU A 319 33.11 3.35 -44.75
C GLU A 319 31.75 2.68 -44.97
N GLU A 320 31.00 3.11 -45.98
CA GLU A 320 29.72 2.49 -46.37
C GLU A 320 29.88 0.99 -46.62
N LYS A 321 30.87 0.59 -47.43
CA LYS A 321 31.16 -0.83 -47.71
C LYS A 321 31.52 -1.64 -46.46
N ILE A 322 32.37 -1.09 -45.58
CA ILE A 322 32.76 -1.76 -44.33
C ILE A 322 31.56 -1.88 -43.38
N ASN A 323 30.69 -0.87 -43.33
CA ASN A 323 29.46 -0.91 -42.55
C ASN A 323 28.48 -1.94 -43.13
N ASP A 324 28.30 -2.03 -44.45
CA ASP A 324 27.48 -3.07 -45.09
C ASP A 324 28.00 -4.48 -44.77
N GLU A 325 29.31 -4.72 -44.91
CA GLU A 325 29.96 -5.97 -44.50
C GLU A 325 29.72 -6.29 -43.02
N LEU A 326 29.78 -5.29 -42.13
CA LEU A 326 29.53 -5.44 -40.69
C LEU A 326 28.05 -5.74 -40.39
N GLN A 327 27.11 -5.07 -41.09
CA GLN A 327 25.68 -5.35 -40.96
C GLN A 327 25.34 -6.74 -41.48
N ASP A 328 25.94 -7.19 -42.59
CA ASP A 328 25.73 -8.53 -43.13
C ASP A 328 26.33 -9.61 -42.23
N ALA A 329 27.54 -9.41 -41.70
CA ALA A 329 28.11 -10.28 -40.67
C ALA A 329 27.19 -10.37 -39.44
N ARG A 330 26.60 -9.24 -39.00
CA ARG A 330 25.62 -9.20 -37.91
C ARG A 330 24.32 -9.94 -38.26
N LYS A 331 23.77 -9.77 -39.47
CA LYS A 331 22.58 -10.50 -39.96
C LYS A 331 22.85 -12.01 -39.97
N VAL A 332 24.01 -12.44 -40.48
CA VAL A 332 24.41 -13.86 -40.50
C VAL A 332 24.57 -14.43 -39.08
N LEU A 333 25.16 -13.69 -38.14
CA LEU A 333 25.27 -14.11 -36.74
C LEU A 333 23.91 -14.23 -36.03
N ILE A 334 22.94 -13.38 -36.37
CA ILE A 334 21.56 -13.49 -35.87
C ILE A 334 20.86 -14.72 -36.49
N SER A 335 20.86 -14.83 -37.82
CA SER A 335 20.15 -15.90 -38.54
C SER A 335 20.72 -17.30 -38.26
N SER A 336 22.04 -17.46 -38.25
CA SER A 336 22.71 -18.75 -37.94
C SER A 336 22.50 -19.22 -36.50
N ARG A 337 22.06 -18.32 -35.61
CA ARG A 337 21.75 -18.60 -34.20
C ARG A 337 20.28 -18.93 -33.97
N ASN A 338 19.37 -18.34 -34.74
CA ASN A 338 17.97 -18.76 -34.78
C ASN A 338 17.84 -20.23 -35.24
N LEU A 339 18.74 -20.72 -36.11
CA LEU A 339 18.82 -22.14 -36.48
C LEU A 339 19.30 -23.09 -35.34
N ARG A 340 19.79 -22.57 -34.20
CA ARG A 340 20.37 -23.37 -33.09
C ARG A 340 19.43 -23.51 -31.89
N GLU A 341 18.12 -23.56 -32.14
CA GLU A 341 17.06 -23.58 -31.12
C GLU A 341 17.03 -24.85 -30.24
N GLY A 342 17.85 -25.88 -30.55
CA GLY A 342 17.85 -27.18 -29.86
C GLY A 342 18.87 -27.41 -28.73
N SER A 343 19.85 -26.53 -28.50
CA SER A 343 20.95 -26.85 -27.56
C SER A 343 20.64 -26.49 -26.09
N SER A 344 19.91 -27.39 -25.41
CA SER A 344 19.40 -27.22 -24.04
C SER A 344 20.46 -27.23 -22.91
N ARG A 345 21.76 -26.98 -23.20
CA ARG A 345 22.87 -27.18 -22.24
C ARG A 345 23.99 -26.12 -22.28
N SER A 346 23.78 -24.92 -22.84
CA SER A 346 24.79 -23.86 -22.77
C SER A 346 24.72 -23.06 -21.46
N ILE A 347 25.87 -22.83 -20.83
CA ILE A 347 26.01 -22.01 -19.60
C ILE A 347 25.61 -20.54 -19.85
N ILE A 348 25.76 -20.08 -21.09
CA ILE A 348 25.27 -18.78 -21.56
C ILE A 348 24.07 -19.04 -22.47
N GLY A 349 22.92 -18.50 -22.10
CA GLY A 349 21.71 -18.45 -22.92
C GLY A 349 21.43 -17.01 -23.33
N VAL A 350 20.76 -16.80 -24.47
CA VAL A 350 20.40 -15.46 -24.94
C VAL A 350 18.90 -15.38 -25.15
N LYS A 351 18.29 -14.41 -24.46
CA LYS A 351 16.86 -14.15 -24.48
C LYS A 351 16.53 -13.18 -25.61
N ILE A 352 15.74 -13.61 -26.58
CA ILE A 352 15.19 -12.74 -27.62
C ILE A 352 14.03 -11.95 -27.00
N VAL A 353 14.05 -10.62 -27.13
CA VAL A 353 12.96 -9.76 -26.68
C VAL A 353 11.83 -9.85 -27.71
N GLY A 354 10.64 -10.28 -27.29
CA GLY A 354 9.46 -10.43 -28.15
C GLY A 354 9.19 -11.84 -28.67
N ALA A 355 10.12 -12.79 -28.54
CA ALA A 355 9.85 -14.20 -28.85
C ALA A 355 8.92 -14.82 -27.79
N LEU A 356 7.92 -15.60 -28.22
CA LEU A 356 6.98 -16.25 -27.31
C LEU A 356 7.59 -17.50 -26.66
N ASP A 357 7.44 -17.65 -25.34
CA ASP A 357 7.71 -18.93 -24.67
C ASP A 357 6.57 -19.89 -24.99
N ASN A 358 6.89 -21.07 -25.53
CA ASN A 358 5.91 -22.09 -25.88
C ASN A 358 5.38 -22.88 -24.66
N LYS A 359 5.98 -22.75 -23.48
CA LYS A 359 5.55 -23.49 -22.27
C LYS A 359 4.12 -23.18 -21.80
N PRO A 360 3.63 -21.92 -21.76
CA PRO A 360 2.25 -21.62 -21.37
C PRO A 360 1.25 -22.20 -22.37
N PHE A 361 1.51 -22.04 -23.67
CA PHE A 361 0.68 -22.61 -24.74
C PHE A 361 0.59 -24.13 -24.63
N ARG A 362 1.72 -24.82 -24.45
CA ARG A 362 1.75 -26.27 -24.16
C ARG A 362 1.00 -26.63 -22.89
N SER A 363 1.13 -25.86 -21.81
CA SER A 363 0.40 -26.11 -20.55
C SER A 363 -1.12 -26.08 -20.74
N VAL A 364 -1.62 -25.09 -21.48
CA VAL A 364 -3.06 -24.96 -21.80
C VAL A 364 -3.53 -26.05 -22.76
N MET A 365 -2.74 -26.39 -23.78
CA MET A 365 -3.13 -27.41 -24.75
C MET A 365 -3.10 -28.82 -24.18
N ASN A 366 -2.16 -29.14 -23.29
CA ASN A 366 -2.14 -30.43 -22.57
C ASN A 366 -3.34 -30.62 -21.62
N GLN A 367 -4.12 -29.56 -21.32
CA GLN A 367 -5.39 -29.67 -20.58
C GLN A 367 -6.60 -29.91 -21.49
N LYS A 368 -6.48 -29.63 -22.80
CA LYS A 368 -7.59 -29.64 -23.78
C LYS A 368 -7.48 -30.75 -24.83
N PHE A 369 -6.27 -31.20 -25.14
CA PHE A 369 -5.98 -32.14 -26.22
C PHE A 369 -5.12 -33.31 -25.72
N PRO A 370 -5.17 -34.48 -26.39
CA PRO A 370 -4.23 -35.58 -26.17
C PRO A 370 -2.78 -35.11 -26.34
N ARG A 371 -1.84 -35.76 -25.65
CA ARG A 371 -0.42 -35.34 -25.60
C ARG A 371 0.23 -35.28 -26.99
N GLU A 372 -0.22 -36.15 -27.89
CA GLU A 372 0.22 -36.30 -29.27
C GLU A 372 -0.19 -35.10 -30.13
N GLU A 373 -1.33 -34.46 -29.83
CA GLU A 373 -1.86 -33.30 -30.56
C GLU A 373 -1.59 -31.97 -29.83
N ALA A 374 -1.48 -31.99 -28.51
CA ALA A 374 -1.32 -30.81 -27.66
C ALA A 374 -0.05 -30.01 -27.99
N ASP A 375 1.05 -30.67 -28.31
CA ASP A 375 2.29 -30.00 -28.72
C ASP A 375 2.14 -29.31 -30.09
N VAL A 376 1.40 -29.90 -31.04
CA VAL A 376 1.11 -29.30 -32.35
C VAL A 376 0.16 -28.10 -32.18
N LYS A 377 -0.93 -28.26 -31.43
CA LYS A 377 -1.89 -27.19 -31.14
C LYS A 377 -1.28 -26.04 -30.35
N ALA A 378 -0.25 -26.30 -29.54
CA ALA A 378 0.48 -25.26 -28.85
C ALA A 378 1.33 -24.41 -29.81
N VAL A 379 1.98 -25.04 -30.78
CA VAL A 379 2.77 -24.35 -31.82
C VAL A 379 1.86 -23.57 -32.78
N GLU A 380 0.74 -24.15 -33.20
CA GLU A 380 -0.27 -23.44 -34.01
C GLU A 380 -0.76 -22.16 -33.29
N LEU A 381 -1.09 -22.25 -31.99
CA LEU A 381 -1.55 -21.10 -31.23
C LEU A 381 -0.44 -20.07 -30.96
N SER A 382 0.80 -20.51 -30.71
CA SER A 382 1.92 -19.56 -30.54
C SER A 382 2.21 -18.79 -31.82
N SER A 383 2.24 -19.46 -32.98
CA SER A 383 2.47 -18.79 -34.27
C SER A 383 1.37 -17.79 -34.60
N LEU A 384 0.09 -18.14 -34.33
CA LEU A 384 -1.02 -17.20 -34.47
C LEU A 384 -0.85 -15.96 -33.58
N TRP A 385 -0.32 -16.11 -32.37
CA TRP A 385 -0.01 -14.98 -31.48
C TRP A 385 1.22 -14.19 -31.92
N GLU A 386 2.22 -14.81 -32.55
CA GLU A 386 3.36 -14.09 -33.15
C GLU A 386 2.93 -13.24 -34.35
N ASP A 387 2.02 -13.74 -35.18
CA ASP A 387 1.45 -12.99 -36.30
C ASP A 387 0.62 -11.80 -35.81
N TYR A 388 -0.21 -12.00 -34.78
CA TYR A 388 -0.93 -10.91 -34.12
C TYR A 388 -0.01 -9.87 -33.47
N LEU A 389 1.09 -10.29 -32.83
CA LEU A 389 2.08 -9.38 -32.24
C LEU A 389 2.94 -8.64 -33.28
N ARG A 390 2.95 -9.08 -34.55
CA ARG A 390 3.59 -8.34 -35.65
C ARG A 390 2.76 -7.16 -36.16
N ASP A 391 1.44 -7.20 -36.00
CA ASP A 391 0.55 -6.15 -36.47
C ASP A 391 0.50 -4.99 -35.46
N PRO A 392 1.01 -3.78 -35.78
CA PRO A 392 0.99 -2.63 -34.86
C PRO A 392 -0.42 -2.14 -34.53
N SER A 393 -1.41 -2.48 -35.36
CA SER A 393 -2.83 -2.16 -35.14
C SER A 393 -3.56 -3.20 -34.28
N TRP A 394 -2.92 -4.34 -33.98
CA TRP A 394 -3.50 -5.34 -33.09
C TRP A 394 -3.44 -4.88 -31.64
N HIS A 395 -4.62 -4.79 -31.02
CA HIS A 395 -4.77 -4.40 -29.63
C HIS A 395 -5.55 -5.49 -28.88
N PRO A 396 -4.91 -6.34 -28.05
CA PRO A 396 -5.57 -7.46 -27.35
C PRO A 396 -6.48 -7.02 -26.19
N PHE A 397 -6.88 -5.75 -26.16
CA PHE A 397 -7.79 -5.17 -25.18
C PHE A 397 -8.84 -4.32 -25.90
N ARG A 398 -10.09 -4.41 -25.46
CA ARG A 398 -11.16 -3.55 -25.96
C ARG A 398 -11.29 -2.34 -25.04
N ILE A 399 -11.14 -1.14 -25.58
CA ILE A 399 -11.49 0.10 -24.88
C ILE A 399 -13.00 0.30 -25.06
N ILE A 400 -13.73 0.36 -23.94
CA ILE A 400 -15.13 0.80 -23.91
C ILE A 400 -15.15 2.10 -23.10
N THR A 401 -15.46 3.20 -23.77
CA THR A 401 -15.75 4.50 -23.14
C THR A 401 -17.23 4.57 -22.83
N ASP A 402 -17.58 4.31 -21.58
CA ASP A 402 -18.86 4.72 -21.01
C ASP A 402 -18.66 6.01 -20.20
N ASN A 403 -19.70 6.83 -20.02
CA ASN A 403 -19.62 8.29 -19.79
C ASN A 403 -19.07 8.76 -18.41
N LYS A 404 -17.86 8.33 -18.03
CA LYS A 404 -16.82 9.01 -17.21
C LYS A 404 -15.62 8.12 -16.84
N GLU A 405 -15.57 6.83 -17.21
CA GLU A 405 -14.44 5.94 -16.90
C GLU A 405 -13.99 5.11 -18.11
N ILE A 406 -12.66 5.02 -18.31
CA ILE A 406 -12.03 4.18 -19.34
C ILE A 406 -11.75 2.80 -18.73
N ALA A 407 -12.68 1.86 -18.91
CA ALA A 407 -12.47 0.48 -18.53
C ALA A 407 -11.70 -0.27 -19.65
N ARG A 408 -10.53 -0.82 -19.31
CA ARG A 408 -9.75 -1.70 -20.20
C ARG A 408 -10.05 -3.15 -19.86
N TYR A 409 -10.75 -3.84 -20.75
CA TYR A 409 -11.01 -5.27 -20.63
C TYR A 409 -10.00 -6.06 -21.47
N TYR A 410 -9.36 -7.04 -20.84
CA TYR A 410 -8.54 -8.06 -21.51
C TYR A 410 -9.46 -9.16 -22.07
N PHE A 411 -9.11 -9.71 -23.23
CA PHE A 411 -9.70 -10.94 -23.75
C PHE A 411 -9.07 -12.19 -23.12
#